data_AF-A0A2D8RU13-F1
#
_entry.id   AF-A0A2D8RU13-F1
#
_cell.length_a   1.000
_cell.length_b   1.000
_cell.length_c   1.000
_cell.angle_alpha   90.00
_cell.angle_beta   90.00
_cell.angle_gamma   90.00
#
_symmetry.space_group_name_H-M   'P 1'
#
loop_
_entity.id
_entity.type
_entity.pdbx_description
1 polymer ?
#
loop_
_entity_poly.entity_id
_entity_poly.type
_entity_poly.pdbx_seq_one_letter_code
_entity_poly.pdbx_strand_id
1 'polypeptide(L)'
;MKLLTKEQRERLLKNGAANAARLAEPDSDGETYDFLPVVKLFCPWGGGTWLLTELDPEEPDIAFGLCDLGVDFPEMSTVRLTSALPTVLCC
;
A
#
# COMPACT_ATOMS: atom_id res chain seq x y z
N MET A 1 1.83 18.70 -1.17
CA MET A 1 2.78 17.99 -0.28
C MET A 1 2.99 16.59 -0.82
N LYS A 2 4.20 16.04 -0.69
CA LYS A 2 4.54 14.69 -1.16
C LYS A 2 4.63 13.78 0.05
N LEU A 3 3.76 12.76 0.13
CA LEU A 3 3.69 11.83 1.27
C LEU A 3 4.86 10.84 1.32
N LEU A 4 5.52 10.61 0.18
CA LEU A 4 6.58 9.63 0.02
C LEU A 4 7.85 10.29 -0.54
N THR A 5 9.01 9.86 -0.04
CA THR A 5 10.29 10.14 -0.69
C THR A 5 10.39 9.42 -2.04
N LYS A 6 11.34 9.84 -2.89
CA LYS A 6 11.55 9.22 -4.21
C LYS A 6 11.93 7.75 -4.05
N GLU A 7 12.82 7.47 -3.10
CA GLU A 7 13.33 6.14 -2.79
C GLU A 7 12.23 5.21 -2.27
N GLN A 8 11.38 5.70 -1.36
CA GLN A 8 10.22 4.93 -0.87
C GLN A 8 9.26 4.61 -2.02
N ARG A 9 8.95 5.59 -2.87
CA ARG A 9 8.06 5.38 -4.03
C ARG A 9 8.63 4.35 -5.01
N GLU A 10 9.90 4.43 -5.33
CA GLU A 10 10.56 3.48 -6.22
C GLU A 10 10.56 2.06 -5.65
N ARG A 11 10.80 1.91 -4.33
CA ARG A 11 10.76 0.60 -3.68
C ARG A 11 9.36 0.01 -3.66
N LEU A 12 8.35 0.82 -3.35
CA LEU A 12 6.95 0.40 -3.36
C LEU A 12 6.48 -0.01 -4.77
N LEU A 13 6.86 0.74 -5.81
CA LEU A 13 6.54 0.40 -7.21
C LEU A 13 7.23 -0.89 -7.66
N LYS A 14 8.47 -1.12 -7.21
CA LYS A 14 9.19 -2.35 -7.50
C LYS A 14 8.48 -3.57 -6.88
N ASN A 15 7.99 -3.42 -5.65
CA ASN A 15 7.21 -4.46 -4.98
C ASN A 15 5.91 -4.76 -5.74
N GLY A 16 5.13 -3.72 -6.09
CA GLY A 16 3.87 -3.89 -6.82
C GLY A 16 4.07 -4.50 -8.21
N ALA A 17 5.12 -4.09 -8.93
CA ALA A 17 5.47 -4.71 -10.21
C ALA A 17 5.86 -6.19 -10.08
N ALA A 18 6.54 -6.58 -8.99
CA ALA A 18 6.89 -7.98 -8.75
C ALA A 18 5.65 -8.83 -8.45
N ASN A 19 4.71 -8.32 -7.65
CA ASN A 19 3.45 -9.00 -7.37
C ASN A 19 2.54 -9.09 -8.61
N ALA A 20 2.42 -8.02 -9.39
CA ALA A 20 1.70 -8.05 -10.66
C ALA A 20 2.29 -9.08 -11.64
N ALA A 21 3.62 -9.16 -11.74
CA ALA A 21 4.29 -10.15 -12.57
C ALA A 21 4.02 -11.59 -12.11
N ARG A 22 4.10 -11.86 -10.80
CA ARG A 22 3.80 -13.18 -10.22
C ARG A 22 2.36 -13.61 -10.47
N LEU A 23 1.41 -12.69 -10.32
CA LEU A 23 -0.01 -12.97 -10.58
C LEU A 23 -0.31 -13.19 -12.06
N ALA A 24 0.51 -12.63 -12.96
CA ALA A 24 0.37 -12.82 -14.41
C ALA A 24 1.00 -14.12 -14.93
N GLU A 25 1.73 -14.88 -14.10
CA GLU A 25 2.31 -16.16 -14.51
C GLU A 25 1.20 -17.19 -14.83
N PRO A 26 1.31 -18.00 -15.91
CA PRO A 26 0.26 -18.94 -16.30
C PRO A 26 -0.10 -19.97 -15.23
N ASP A 27 0.89 -20.36 -14.41
CA ASP A 27 0.75 -21.34 -13.34
C ASP A 27 0.62 -20.68 -11.96
N SER A 28 0.25 -19.39 -11.92
CA SER A 28 0.08 -18.66 -10.66
C SER A 28 -0.98 -19.33 -9.77
N ASP A 29 -0.63 -19.51 -8.50
CA ASP A 29 -1.52 -19.98 -7.44
C ASP A 29 -2.42 -18.85 -6.89
N GLY A 30 -2.29 -17.63 -7.41
CA GLY A 30 -2.96 -16.44 -6.90
C GLY A 30 -2.29 -15.82 -5.67
N GLU A 31 -1.17 -16.38 -5.22
CA GLU A 31 -0.41 -15.83 -4.10
C GLU A 31 0.51 -14.69 -4.56
N THR A 32 0.82 -13.79 -3.63
CA THR A 32 1.76 -12.69 -3.83
C THR A 32 3.00 -12.87 -2.96
N TYR A 33 4.06 -12.13 -3.26
CA TYR A 33 5.21 -12.00 -2.38
C TYR A 33 4.84 -11.19 -1.13
N ASP A 34 5.16 -11.72 0.03
CA ASP A 34 4.98 -11.04 1.32
C ASP A 34 6.16 -10.09 1.60
N PHE A 35 5.96 -8.81 1.33
CA PHE A 35 6.96 -7.77 1.54
C PHE A 35 6.84 -7.13 2.92
N LEU A 36 7.99 -6.87 3.55
CA LEU A 36 8.03 -6.02 4.74
C LEU A 36 7.55 -4.59 4.42
N PRO A 37 6.82 -3.92 5.34
CA PRO A 37 6.39 -2.55 5.15
C PRO A 37 7.54 -1.61 4.80
N VAL A 38 7.34 -0.82 3.74
CA VAL A 38 8.30 0.20 3.29
C VAL A 38 8.09 1.52 4.00
N VAL A 39 6.83 1.85 4.30
CA VAL A 39 6.43 3.10 4.92
C VAL A 39 5.39 2.84 5.99
N LYS A 40 5.52 3.58 7.10
CA LYS A 40 4.47 3.75 8.11
C LYS A 40 3.94 5.18 8.03
N LEU A 41 2.67 5.33 7.68
CA LEU A 41 1.96 6.62 7.78
C LEU A 41 1.11 6.61 9.04
N PHE A 42 0.98 7.78 9.66
CA PHE A 42 0.19 7.96 10.88
C PHE A 42 -0.62 9.24 10.77
N CYS A 43 -1.90 9.15 11.13
CA CYS A 43 -2.84 10.26 11.23
C CYS A 43 -2.95 10.71 12.69
N PRO A 44 -2.26 11.79 13.10
CA PRO A 44 -2.16 12.17 14.51
C PRO A 44 -3.46 12.67 15.13
N TRP A 45 -4.45 13.05 14.33
CA TRP A 45 -5.77 13.51 14.80
C TRP A 45 -6.85 12.42 14.80
N GLY A 46 -6.63 11.28 14.14
CA GLY A 46 -7.62 10.21 13.98
C GLY A 46 -7.14 8.83 14.42
N GLY A 47 -5.90 8.68 14.91
CA GLY A 47 -5.33 7.40 15.34
C GLY A 47 -4.99 6.43 14.19
N GLY A 48 -5.39 6.74 12.96
CA GLY A 48 -5.17 5.89 11.80
C GLY A 48 -3.69 5.63 11.51
N THR A 49 -3.34 4.38 11.22
CA THR A 49 -2.00 3.91 10.88
C THR A 49 -2.04 3.08 9.60
N TRP A 50 -1.13 3.36 8.67
CA TRP A 50 -0.97 2.59 7.43
C TRP A 50 0.45 2.05 7.34
N LEU A 51 0.59 0.74 7.09
CA LEU A 51 1.86 0.08 6.78
C LEU A 51 1.84 -0.34 5.32
N LEU A 52 2.46 0.47 4.45
CA LEU A 52 2.41 0.28 3.00
C LEU A 52 3.53 -0.65 2.54
N THR A 53 3.19 -1.65 1.74
CA THR A 53 4.11 -2.65 1.21
C THR A 53 4.40 -2.42 -0.27
N GLU A 54 3.42 -1.89 -1.03
CA GLU A 54 3.55 -1.67 -2.47
C GLU A 54 2.66 -0.54 -3.01
N LEU A 55 2.97 -0.10 -4.22
CA LEU A 55 2.17 0.79 -5.04
C LEU A 55 1.75 0.09 -6.32
N ASP A 56 0.55 0.41 -6.79
CA ASP A 56 0.09 -0.05 -8.09
C ASP A 56 1.00 0.53 -9.21
N PRO A 57 1.57 -0.31 -10.08
CA PRO A 57 2.46 0.13 -11.13
C PRO A 57 1.74 0.92 -12.24
N GLU A 58 0.45 0.70 -12.46
CA GLU A 58 -0.39 1.41 -13.44
C GLU A 58 -0.99 2.68 -12.84
N GLU A 59 -1.37 2.65 -11.56
CA GLU A 59 -1.91 3.78 -10.80
C GLU A 59 -1.08 4.09 -9.52
N PRO A 60 0.09 4.77 -9.63
CA PRO A 60 1.03 4.95 -8.50
C PRO A 60 0.57 5.80 -7.31
N ASP A 61 -0.67 6.28 -7.33
CA ASP A 61 -1.34 6.94 -6.20
C ASP A 61 -2.16 5.94 -5.38
N ILE A 62 -2.28 4.69 -5.84
CA ILE A 62 -2.91 3.57 -5.18
C ILE A 62 -1.82 2.72 -4.53
N ALA A 63 -1.96 2.47 -3.23
CA ALA A 63 -1.05 1.68 -2.41
C ALA A 63 -1.78 0.48 -1.80
N PHE A 64 -1.05 -0.59 -1.50
CA PHE A 64 -1.57 -1.72 -0.75
C PHE A 64 -0.78 -1.90 0.55
N GLY A 65 -1.47 -2.36 1.59
CA GLY A 65 -0.86 -2.63 2.88
C GLY A 65 -1.86 -2.78 4.03
N LEU A 66 -1.31 -2.87 5.23
CA LEU A 66 -2.09 -3.00 6.46
C LEU A 66 -2.59 -1.63 6.91
N CYS A 67 -3.88 -1.52 7.16
CA CYS A 67 -4.57 -0.28 7.47
C CYS A 67 -5.34 -0.42 8.78
N ASP A 68 -4.98 0.35 9.80
CA ASP A 68 -5.74 0.51 11.02
C ASP A 68 -6.36 1.90 11.02
N LEU A 69 -7.68 2.00 11.11
CA LEU A 69 -8.39 3.28 11.13
C LEU A 69 -8.56 3.85 12.55
N GLY A 70 -7.80 3.34 13.53
CA GLY A 70 -7.85 3.78 14.93
C GLY A 70 -8.94 3.06 15.74
N VAL A 71 -9.33 1.85 15.30
CA VAL A 71 -10.33 1.00 15.96
C VAL A 71 -9.73 -0.33 16.44
N ASP A 72 -8.39 -0.42 16.48
CA ASP A 72 -7.61 -1.60 16.87
C ASP A 72 -7.96 -2.87 16.07
N PHE A 73 -8.52 -2.68 14.87
CA PHE A 73 -8.88 -3.76 13.94
C PHE A 73 -8.22 -3.48 12.59
N PRO A 74 -6.93 -3.83 12.44
CA PRO A 74 -6.20 -3.58 11.21
C PRO A 74 -6.63 -4.54 10.09
N GLU A 75 -6.81 -4.01 8.89
CA GLU A 75 -7.23 -4.75 7.70
C GLU A 75 -6.21 -4.61 6.57
N MET A 76 -6.05 -5.66 5.77
CA MET A 76 -5.33 -5.58 4.51
C MET A 76 -6.23 -4.88 3.49
N SER A 77 -5.81 -3.71 2.99
CA SER A 77 -6.62 -2.97 2.03
C SER A 77 -5.78 -2.18 1.03
N THR A 78 -6.46 -1.79 -0.03
CA THR A 78 -5.95 -0.84 -1.01
C THR A 78 -6.34 0.58 -0.58
N VAL A 79 -5.38 1.51 -0.59
CA VAL A 79 -5.58 2.89 -0.17
C VAL A 79 -5.10 3.86 -1.25
N ARG A 80 -5.84 4.95 -1.43
CA ARG A 80 -5.39 6.05 -2.30
C ARG A 80 -4.65 7.09 -1.50
N LEU A 81 -3.42 7.41 -1.91
CA LEU A 81 -2.56 8.42 -1.30
C LEU A 81 -2.97 9.81 -1.78
N THR A 82 -3.92 10.43 -1.07
CA THR A 82 -4.32 11.82 -1.34
C THR A 82 -3.54 12.83 -0.50
N SER A 83 -3.64 14.12 -0.83
CA SER A 83 -2.97 15.19 -0.07
C SER A 83 -3.51 15.40 1.35
N ALA A 84 -4.72 14.92 1.65
CA ALA A 84 -5.37 15.10 2.95
C ALA A 84 -5.11 13.91 3.88
N LEU A 85 -5.42 12.69 3.42
CA LEU A 85 -5.18 11.42 4.13
C LEU A 85 -5.16 10.25 3.13
N PRO A 86 -4.46 9.13 3.44
CA PRO A 86 -4.70 7.87 2.77
C PRO A 86 -6.15 7.44 3.00
N THR A 87 -6.90 7.21 1.92
CA THR A 87 -8.30 6.78 1.99
C THR A 87 -8.38 5.33 1.57
N VAL A 88 -8.92 4.48 2.44
CA VAL A 88 -9.22 3.07 2.11
C VAL A 88 -10.23 3.05 0.96
N LEU A 89 -9.88 2.35 -0.11
CA LEU A 89 -10.74 2.07 -1.24
C LEU A 89 -11.57 0.81 -0.92
N CYS A 90 -12.48 0.90 0.04
CA CYS A 90 -13.58 -0.08 0.22
C CYS A 90 -14.90 0.71 0.18
N CYS A 91 -15.97 0.25 -0.47
CA CYS A 91 -16.37 -1.12 -0.78
C CYS A 91 -16.21 -1.54 -2.26
#